data_AF-A0A2S9FCK2-F1
#
_entry.id   AF-A0A2S9FCK2-F1
#
_cell.length_a   1.000
_cell.length_b   1.000
_cell.length_c   1.000
_cell.angle_alpha   90.00
_cell.angle_beta   90.00
_cell.angle_gamma   90.00
#
_symmetry.space_group_name_H-M   'P 1'
#
loop_
_entity.id
_entity.type
_entity.pdbx_description
1 polymer ?
#
loop_
_entity_poly.entity_id
_entity_poly.type
_entity_poly.pdbx_seq_one_letter_code
_entity_poly.pdbx_strand_id
1 'polypeptide(L)'
;MAIADVSTYMHLSSEDVEAIADELDAIRRDVEESLGAQDAAYIRRTIVFQRALDVGARLVIAGSRSRTGWLLGTAGLAFAKSIENMELGHNISHGQWDWMNDPEIHSSNWEWDMVGLSAQWRYSHNYRHHIFSNVLGMDEDIGYRLLRVTPDQPWRHPHLWTPLRNLLLAATFEWGIALHGLRSERDRVDTPAGRSVEERRFFGKVARQLSKDYVLLPALSLRRWRRTLAANVTANLLRNLWVYVNIICGHIPDGAETFDPAVLEGETK
;
A
#
# COMPACT_ATOMS: atom_id res chain seq x y z
N MET A 1 21.03 -18.09 -2.31
CA MET A 1 21.98 -17.41 -3.20
C MET A 1 21.10 -16.84 -4.27
N ALA A 2 21.06 -15.52 -4.36
CA ALA A 2 20.19 -14.86 -5.33
C ALA A 2 20.56 -15.32 -6.74
N ILE A 3 19.55 -15.56 -7.56
CA ILE A 3 19.73 -16.04 -8.94
C ILE A 3 20.35 -14.91 -9.74
N ALA A 4 21.57 -15.14 -10.24
CA ALA A 4 22.31 -14.18 -11.06
C ALA A 4 22.31 -14.54 -12.56
N ASP A 5 22.02 -15.81 -12.89
CA ASP A 5 21.86 -16.28 -14.25
C ASP A 5 20.55 -17.09 -14.34
N VAL A 6 19.50 -16.43 -14.82
CA VAL A 6 18.16 -17.03 -14.95
C VAL A 6 18.19 -18.19 -15.95
N SER A 7 19.04 -18.14 -16.98
CA SER A 7 19.10 -19.16 -18.03
C SER A 7 19.54 -20.54 -17.51
N THR A 8 20.37 -20.56 -16.46
CA THR A 8 20.76 -21.81 -15.77
C THR A 8 19.58 -22.49 -15.05
N TYR A 9 18.52 -21.74 -14.73
CA TYR A 9 17.31 -22.24 -14.05
C TYR A 9 16.10 -22.37 -14.99
N MET A 10 16.20 -21.85 -16.22
CA MET A 10 15.16 -21.97 -17.23
C MET A 10 15.36 -23.24 -18.06
N HIS A 11 14.38 -24.13 -17.99
CA HIS A 11 14.23 -25.26 -18.92
C HIS A 11 13.50 -24.85 -20.21
N LEU A 12 13.17 -23.55 -20.35
CA LEU A 12 12.39 -22.97 -21.43
C LEU A 12 13.31 -22.40 -22.51
N SER A 13 12.97 -22.66 -23.77
CA SER A 13 13.58 -22.00 -24.92
C SER A 13 13.06 -20.56 -25.07
N SER A 14 13.73 -19.76 -25.90
CA SER A 14 13.23 -18.42 -26.23
C SER A 14 11.84 -18.44 -26.87
N GLU A 15 11.54 -19.47 -27.67
CA GLU A 15 10.23 -19.68 -28.29
C GLU A 15 9.15 -19.96 -27.23
N ASP A 16 9.47 -20.75 -26.20
CA ASP A 16 8.54 -21.00 -25.09
C ASP A 16 8.23 -19.71 -24.30
N VAL A 17 9.25 -18.85 -24.09
CA VAL A 17 9.06 -17.56 -23.41
C VAL A 17 8.19 -16.61 -24.23
N GLU A 18 8.41 -16.54 -25.54
CA GLU A 18 7.57 -15.74 -26.44
C GLU A 18 6.12 -16.26 -26.48
N ALA A 19 5.92 -17.57 -26.52
CA ALA A 19 4.58 -18.17 -26.47
C ALA A 19 3.86 -17.84 -25.15
N ILE A 20 4.54 -17.91 -24.00
CA ILE A 20 3.97 -17.51 -22.70
C ILE A 20 3.60 -16.02 -22.72
N ALA A 21 4.44 -15.16 -23.29
CA ALA A 21 4.15 -13.73 -23.39
C ALA A 21 2.87 -13.48 -24.22
N ASP A 22 2.73 -14.16 -25.36
CA ASP A 22 1.54 -14.06 -26.22
C ASP A 22 0.26 -14.56 -25.51
N GLU A 23 0.36 -15.65 -24.75
CA GLU A 23 -0.74 -16.18 -23.92
C GLU A 23 -1.16 -15.19 -22.81
N LEU A 24 -0.19 -14.60 -22.09
CA LEU A 24 -0.45 -13.59 -21.08
C LEU A 24 -1.08 -12.33 -21.68
N ASP A 25 -0.61 -11.91 -22.85
CA ASP A 25 -1.17 -10.78 -23.58
C ASP A 25 -2.60 -11.06 -24.07
N ALA A 26 -2.91 -12.30 -24.46
CA ALA A 26 -4.27 -12.73 -24.78
C ALA A 26 -5.19 -12.68 -23.56
N ILE A 27 -4.75 -13.21 -22.41
CA ILE A 27 -5.51 -13.13 -21.15
C ILE A 27 -5.76 -11.67 -20.76
N ARG A 28 -4.76 -10.79 -20.87
CA ARG A 28 -4.92 -9.37 -20.60
C ARG A 28 -6.01 -8.77 -21.48
N ARG A 29 -5.96 -8.99 -22.80
CA ARG A 29 -6.98 -8.47 -23.73
C ARG A 29 -8.37 -8.99 -23.39
N ASP A 30 -8.51 -10.29 -23.15
CA ASP A 30 -9.80 -10.90 -22.79
C ASP A 30 -10.39 -10.27 -21.52
N VAL A 31 -9.54 -10.03 -20.50
CA VAL A 31 -9.95 -9.35 -19.27
C VAL A 31 -10.33 -7.90 -19.56
N GLU A 32 -9.48 -7.12 -20.22
CA GLU A 32 -9.73 -5.71 -20.55
C GLU A 32 -11.00 -5.51 -21.39
N GLU A 33 -11.25 -6.39 -22.36
CA GLU A 33 -12.46 -6.38 -23.20
C GLU A 33 -13.72 -6.80 -22.42
N SER A 34 -13.57 -7.59 -21.35
CA SER A 34 -14.70 -7.98 -20.50
C SER A 34 -15.15 -6.88 -19.54
N LEU A 35 -14.30 -5.87 -19.29
CA LEU A 35 -14.60 -4.78 -18.35
C LEU A 35 -15.77 -3.94 -18.84
N GLY A 36 -16.71 -3.64 -17.95
CA GLY A 36 -17.87 -2.87 -18.35
C GLY A 36 -18.72 -2.30 -17.22
N ALA A 37 -20.00 -2.12 -17.52
CA ALA A 37 -20.93 -1.43 -16.63
C ALA A 37 -21.09 -2.12 -15.26
N GLN A 38 -20.87 -3.43 -15.17
CA GLN A 38 -20.95 -4.16 -13.91
C GLN A 38 -19.78 -3.82 -12.99
N ASP A 39 -18.55 -3.80 -13.50
CA ASP A 39 -17.34 -3.44 -12.76
C ASP A 39 -17.37 -1.97 -12.34
N ALA A 40 -17.78 -1.10 -13.26
CA ALA A 40 -17.96 0.32 -12.98
C ALA A 40 -19.05 0.57 -11.91
N ALA A 41 -20.09 -0.27 -11.86
CA ALA A 41 -21.11 -0.21 -10.82
C ALA A 41 -20.59 -0.78 -9.49
N TYR A 42 -19.75 -1.81 -9.52
CA TYR A 42 -19.11 -2.38 -8.34
C TYR A 42 -18.29 -1.32 -7.60
N ILE A 43 -17.31 -0.70 -8.26
CA ILE A 43 -16.42 0.26 -7.60
C ILE A 43 -17.18 1.46 -7.03
N ARG A 44 -18.17 1.98 -7.76
CA ARG A 44 -19.03 3.08 -7.29
C ARG A 44 -19.85 2.68 -6.07
N ARG A 45 -20.42 1.47 -6.05
CA ARG A 45 -21.14 0.96 -4.87
C ARG A 45 -20.21 0.73 -3.70
N THR A 46 -19.00 0.22 -3.93
CA THR A 46 -17.99 0.02 -2.89
C THR A 46 -17.57 1.34 -2.25
N ILE A 47 -17.36 2.40 -3.05
CA ILE A 47 -17.11 3.75 -2.55
C ILE A 47 -18.27 4.23 -1.68
N VAL A 48 -19.51 4.15 -2.17
CA VAL A 48 -20.70 4.58 -1.40
C VAL A 48 -20.83 3.80 -0.10
N PHE A 49 -20.67 2.47 -0.15
CA PHE A 49 -20.73 1.60 1.02
C PHE A 49 -19.66 1.98 2.05
N GLN A 50 -18.42 2.14 1.60
CA GLN A 50 -17.30 2.52 2.45
C GLN A 50 -17.56 3.88 3.13
N ARG A 51 -18.00 4.90 2.37
CA ARG A 51 -18.22 6.25 2.90
C ARG A 51 -19.41 6.29 3.85
N ALA A 52 -20.50 5.57 3.53
CA ALA A 52 -21.66 5.43 4.41
C ALA A 52 -21.28 4.72 5.72
N LEU A 53 -20.44 3.67 5.64
CA LEU A 53 -19.95 2.96 6.81
C LEU A 53 -19.04 3.84 7.68
N ASP A 54 -18.10 4.60 7.09
CA ASP A 54 -17.24 5.53 7.84
C ASP A 54 -18.07 6.58 8.59
N VAL A 55 -19.01 7.23 7.91
CA VAL A 55 -19.89 8.23 8.53
C VAL A 55 -20.78 7.60 9.59
N GLY A 56 -21.43 6.47 9.29
CA GLY A 56 -22.30 5.76 10.23
C GLY A 56 -21.55 5.32 11.49
N ALA A 57 -20.35 4.77 11.33
CA ALA A 57 -19.48 4.39 12.43
C ALA A 57 -19.12 5.58 13.33
N ARG A 58 -18.77 6.73 12.73
CA ARG A 58 -18.47 7.97 13.46
C ARG A 58 -19.67 8.51 14.22
N LEU A 59 -20.86 8.49 13.62
CA LEU A 59 -22.10 8.90 14.28
C LEU A 59 -22.40 7.98 15.47
N VAL A 60 -22.19 6.68 15.34
CA VAL A 60 -22.33 5.72 16.45
C VAL A 60 -21.33 6.02 17.58
N ILE A 61 -20.06 6.28 17.25
CA ILE A 61 -19.02 6.63 18.24
C ILE A 61 -19.37 7.92 19.00
N ALA A 62 -19.81 8.96 18.28
CA ALA A 62 -20.15 10.25 18.87
C ALA A 62 -21.47 10.19 19.68
N GLY A 63 -22.50 9.55 19.14
CA GLY A 63 -23.84 9.50 19.70
C GLY A 63 -24.00 8.51 20.86
N SER A 64 -23.37 7.34 20.78
CA SER A 64 -23.59 6.29 21.76
C SER A 64 -22.91 6.57 23.11
N ARG A 65 -23.63 6.23 24.20
CA ARG A 65 -23.10 6.25 25.57
C ARG A 65 -22.55 4.89 26.01
N SER A 66 -23.00 3.79 25.42
CA SER A 66 -22.64 2.44 25.86
C SER A 66 -21.23 2.04 25.40
N ARG A 67 -20.61 1.09 26.13
CA ARG A 67 -19.36 0.45 25.70
C ARG A 67 -19.57 -0.31 24.39
N THR A 68 -20.71 -1.00 24.25
CA THR A 68 -21.09 -1.73 23.04
C THR A 68 -21.17 -0.83 21.82
N GLY A 69 -21.80 0.34 21.92
CA GLY A 69 -21.89 1.26 20.78
C GLY A 69 -20.51 1.80 20.39
N TRP A 70 -19.64 2.10 21.36
CA TRP A 70 -18.27 2.48 21.05
C TRP A 70 -17.50 1.36 20.34
N LEU A 71 -17.64 0.11 20.79
CA LEU A 71 -16.99 -1.05 20.15
C LEU A 71 -17.50 -1.27 18.72
N LEU A 72 -18.82 -1.29 18.52
CA LEU A 72 -19.43 -1.46 17.19
C LEU A 72 -19.05 -0.33 16.24
N GLY A 73 -19.08 0.93 16.71
CA GLY A 73 -18.66 2.07 15.92
C GLY A 73 -17.16 2.02 15.60
N THR A 74 -16.30 1.64 16.54
CA THR A 74 -14.86 1.51 16.29
C THR A 74 -14.55 0.37 15.32
N ALA A 75 -15.23 -0.78 15.44
CA ALA A 75 -15.10 -1.89 14.52
C ALA A 75 -15.57 -1.53 13.10
N GLY A 76 -16.72 -0.86 12.98
CA GLY A 76 -17.23 -0.35 11.71
C GLY A 76 -16.27 0.66 11.08
N LEU A 77 -15.68 1.55 11.88
CA LEU A 77 -14.68 2.52 11.41
C LEU A 77 -13.39 1.83 10.94
N ALA A 78 -12.91 0.83 11.68
CA ALA A 78 -11.76 0.03 11.28
C ALA A 78 -12.01 -0.67 9.95
N PHE A 79 -13.20 -1.27 9.78
CA PHE A 79 -13.59 -1.95 8.55
C PHE A 79 -13.70 -0.97 7.36
N ALA A 80 -14.33 0.20 7.57
CA ALA A 80 -14.38 1.25 6.55
C ALA A 80 -12.99 1.74 6.14
N LYS A 81 -12.07 1.91 7.10
CA LYS A 81 -10.67 2.27 6.82
C LYS A 81 -9.93 1.17 6.07
N SER A 82 -10.18 -0.11 6.37
CA SER A 82 -9.57 -1.22 5.64
C SER A 82 -10.07 -1.33 4.19
N ILE A 83 -11.36 -1.12 3.93
CA ILE A 83 -11.92 -1.06 2.56
C ILE A 83 -11.32 0.11 1.80
N GLU A 84 -11.31 1.30 2.41
CA GLU A 84 -10.65 2.47 1.81
C GLU A 84 -9.18 2.20 1.50
N ASN A 85 -8.48 1.46 2.35
CA ASN A 85 -7.07 1.20 2.12
C ASN A 85 -6.81 0.20 0.99
N MET A 86 -7.36 -1.02 1.12
CA MET A 86 -6.99 -2.16 0.27
C MET A 86 -7.87 -2.29 -0.97
N GLU A 87 -9.17 -2.01 -0.85
CA GLU A 87 -10.11 -2.20 -1.97
C GLU A 87 -10.19 -0.94 -2.85
N LEU A 88 -10.08 0.24 -2.24
CA LEU A 88 -10.15 1.51 -2.96
C LEU A 88 -8.75 2.08 -3.23
N GLY A 89 -8.09 2.62 -2.22
CA GLY A 89 -6.84 3.36 -2.35
C GLY A 89 -5.74 2.59 -3.06
N HIS A 90 -5.50 1.35 -2.65
CA HIS A 90 -4.49 0.47 -3.26
C HIS A 90 -4.81 0.15 -4.72
N ASN A 91 -5.99 -0.43 -4.99
CA ASN A 91 -6.40 -0.85 -6.34
C ASN A 91 -6.54 0.32 -7.31
N ILE A 92 -7.11 1.45 -6.88
CA ILE A 92 -7.19 2.67 -7.69
C ILE A 92 -5.78 3.20 -7.97
N SER A 93 -4.88 3.22 -6.97
CA SER A 93 -3.50 3.69 -7.18
C SER A 93 -2.67 2.77 -8.08
N HIS A 94 -3.05 1.49 -8.20
CA HIS A 94 -2.52 0.56 -9.20
C HIS A 94 -3.03 0.81 -10.62
N GLY A 95 -4.03 1.66 -10.80
CA GLY A 95 -4.63 1.93 -12.12
C GLY A 95 -5.71 0.93 -12.54
N GLN A 96 -6.19 0.07 -11.62
CA GLN A 96 -7.21 -0.95 -11.91
C GLN A 96 -8.48 -0.37 -12.55
N TRP A 97 -8.79 0.91 -12.30
CA TRP A 97 -10.01 1.58 -12.73
C TRP A 97 -9.77 2.68 -13.79
N ASP A 98 -8.54 2.89 -14.25
CA ASP A 98 -8.19 4.00 -15.15
C ASP A 98 -8.89 3.88 -16.52
N TRP A 99 -9.23 2.66 -16.95
CA TRP A 99 -10.02 2.39 -18.16
C TRP A 99 -11.39 3.10 -18.16
N MET A 100 -11.95 3.40 -16.98
CA MET A 100 -13.22 4.12 -16.84
C MET A 100 -13.11 5.59 -17.27
N ASN A 101 -11.90 6.15 -17.36
CA ASN A 101 -11.64 7.58 -17.55
C ASN A 101 -12.45 8.47 -16.58
N ASP A 102 -12.70 7.96 -15.37
CA ASP A 102 -13.43 8.68 -14.32
C ASP A 102 -12.44 9.60 -13.57
N PRO A 103 -12.65 10.93 -13.56
CA PRO A 103 -11.66 11.86 -13.00
C PRO A 103 -11.49 11.72 -11.49
N GLU A 104 -12.48 11.17 -10.76
CA GLU A 104 -12.36 10.91 -9.33
C GLU A 104 -11.65 9.57 -9.08
N ILE A 105 -12.04 8.52 -9.81
CA ILE A 105 -11.52 7.14 -9.65
C ILE A 105 -10.34 6.90 -10.61
N HIS A 106 -9.42 7.85 -10.69
CA HIS A 106 -8.20 7.70 -11.49
C HIS A 106 -6.97 7.60 -10.57
N SER A 107 -6.04 6.73 -10.91
CA SER A 107 -4.82 6.46 -10.13
C SER A 107 -4.01 7.72 -9.81
N SER A 108 -3.99 8.68 -10.74
CA SER A 108 -3.29 9.96 -10.58
C SER A 108 -3.95 10.92 -9.58
N ASN A 109 -5.25 10.77 -9.35
CA ASN A 109 -6.08 11.76 -8.65
C ASN A 109 -6.57 11.26 -7.29
N TRP A 110 -6.80 9.96 -7.14
CA TRP A 110 -7.24 9.38 -5.87
C TRP A 110 -6.15 9.52 -4.80
N GLU A 111 -6.56 10.04 -3.65
CA GLU A 111 -5.68 10.25 -2.52
C GLU A 111 -6.23 9.50 -1.31
N TRP A 112 -5.62 8.34 -1.03
CA TRP A 112 -6.07 7.39 -0.03
C TRP A 112 -6.03 7.91 1.42
N ASP A 113 -6.80 7.26 2.30
CA ASP A 113 -6.86 7.57 3.74
C ASP A 113 -5.67 7.02 4.54
N MET A 114 -4.45 7.48 4.24
CA MET A 114 -3.20 7.15 4.92
C MET A 114 -2.30 8.37 5.10
N VAL A 115 -1.25 8.26 5.93
CA VAL A 115 -0.21 9.30 6.03
C VAL A 115 0.71 9.39 4.80
N GLY A 116 0.86 8.32 4.02
CA GLY A 116 1.66 8.31 2.78
C GLY A 116 0.97 9.07 1.66
N LEU A 117 1.75 9.77 0.82
CA LEU A 117 1.23 10.43 -0.37
C LEU A 117 1.08 9.40 -1.49
N SER A 118 -0.12 9.26 -2.08
CA SER A 118 -0.39 8.22 -3.09
C SER A 118 0.57 8.31 -4.28
N ALA A 119 0.91 9.52 -4.71
CA ALA A 119 1.84 9.74 -5.82
C ALA A 119 3.25 9.17 -5.58
N GLN A 120 3.77 9.30 -4.35
CA GLN A 120 5.10 8.76 -4.01
C GLN A 120 5.06 7.25 -3.91
N TRP A 121 3.94 6.71 -3.38
CA TRP A 121 3.72 5.28 -3.31
C TRP A 121 3.61 4.65 -4.70
N ARG A 122 2.91 5.27 -5.67
CA ARG A 122 2.81 4.75 -7.03
C ARG A 122 4.18 4.58 -7.69
N TYR A 123 5.10 5.53 -7.51
CA TYR A 123 6.45 5.35 -8.04
C TYR A 123 7.23 4.26 -7.29
N SER A 124 7.23 4.30 -5.95
CA SER A 124 7.96 3.31 -5.15
C SER A 124 7.43 1.90 -5.30
N HIS A 125 6.14 1.74 -5.59
CA HIS A 125 5.50 0.44 -5.61
C HIS A 125 5.21 -0.03 -7.05
N ASN A 126 4.48 0.73 -7.86
CA ASN A 126 4.14 0.28 -9.22
C ASN A 126 5.36 0.20 -10.14
N TYR A 127 6.34 1.10 -9.97
CA TYR A 127 7.56 1.03 -10.77
C TYR A 127 8.66 0.25 -10.04
N ARG A 128 9.11 0.74 -8.88
CA ARG A 128 10.30 0.15 -8.23
C ARG A 128 10.06 -1.26 -7.69
N HIS A 129 8.87 -1.55 -7.18
CA HIS A 129 8.55 -2.86 -6.63
C HIS A 129 8.01 -3.83 -7.69
N HIS A 130 6.98 -3.45 -8.47
CA HIS A 130 6.35 -4.38 -9.42
C HIS A 130 7.13 -4.66 -10.71
N ILE A 131 8.02 -3.76 -11.14
CA ILE A 131 8.90 -4.04 -12.29
C ILE A 131 10.11 -4.87 -11.88
N PHE A 132 10.71 -4.57 -10.72
CA PHE A 132 11.94 -5.22 -10.26
C PHE A 132 11.71 -6.21 -9.13
N SER A 133 10.51 -6.81 -9.05
CA SER A 133 10.10 -7.66 -7.93
C SER A 133 11.14 -8.71 -7.60
N ASN A 134 11.44 -8.88 -6.31
CA ASN A 134 12.44 -9.83 -5.80
C ASN A 134 13.90 -9.60 -6.25
N VAL A 135 14.21 -8.52 -6.97
CA VAL A 135 15.59 -8.17 -7.34
C VAL A 135 16.25 -7.40 -6.19
N LEU A 136 17.28 -7.98 -5.58
CA LEU A 136 17.92 -7.43 -4.38
C LEU A 136 18.55 -6.05 -4.64
N GLY A 137 18.16 -5.07 -3.82
CA GLY A 137 18.66 -3.70 -3.95
C GLY A 137 17.90 -2.85 -4.96
N MET A 138 17.07 -3.47 -5.81
CA MET A 138 16.15 -2.79 -6.70
C MET A 138 14.74 -2.76 -6.09
N ASP A 139 14.24 -3.92 -5.72
CA ASP A 139 13.04 -4.07 -4.90
C ASP A 139 13.37 -3.83 -3.43
N GLU A 140 12.83 -2.74 -2.91
CA GLU A 140 13.00 -2.34 -1.53
C GLU A 140 11.93 -2.90 -0.59
N ASP A 141 10.84 -3.47 -1.13
CA ASP A 141 9.79 -4.12 -0.35
C ASP A 141 10.27 -5.48 0.21
N ILE A 142 11.40 -6.03 -0.28
CA ILE A 142 12.14 -7.14 0.32
C ILE A 142 12.64 -6.75 1.72
N GLY A 143 11.76 -6.95 2.70
CA GLY A 143 12.01 -6.63 4.10
C GLY A 143 12.01 -5.14 4.43
N TYR A 144 11.62 -4.24 3.52
CA TYR A 144 11.56 -2.79 3.74
C TYR A 144 12.88 -2.19 4.26
N ARG A 145 14.01 -2.87 4.00
CA ARG A 145 15.34 -2.65 4.60
C ARG A 145 15.37 -2.64 6.14
N LEU A 146 14.27 -3.04 6.79
CA LEU A 146 14.05 -3.08 8.23
C LEU A 146 14.19 -4.50 8.78
N LEU A 147 13.69 -5.46 7.99
CA LEU A 147 13.64 -6.87 8.27
C LEU A 147 14.64 -7.58 7.36
N ARG A 148 15.30 -8.61 7.91
CA ARG A 148 16.04 -9.57 7.10
C ARG A 148 15.12 -10.72 6.77
N VAL A 149 14.72 -10.83 5.51
CA VAL A 149 13.69 -11.78 5.04
C VAL A 149 14.25 -12.87 4.13
N THR A 150 15.45 -12.68 3.59
CA THR A 150 16.17 -13.70 2.80
C THR A 150 17.58 -13.93 3.35
N PRO A 151 18.14 -15.15 3.22
CA PRO A 151 19.55 -15.41 3.49
C PRO A 151 20.51 -14.52 2.72
N ASP A 152 20.12 -14.08 1.53
CA ASP A 152 20.95 -13.32 0.59
C ASP A 152 21.13 -11.84 1.00
N GLN A 153 20.35 -11.37 1.98
CA GLN A 153 20.61 -10.11 2.64
C GLN A 153 21.77 -10.23 3.65
N PRO A 154 22.82 -9.38 3.55
CA PRO A 154 23.93 -9.39 4.48
C PRO A 154 23.45 -9.26 5.92
N TRP A 155 23.98 -10.12 6.79
CA TRP A 155 23.66 -10.02 8.20
C TRP A 155 24.26 -8.74 8.81
N ARG A 156 23.50 -8.09 9.71
CA ARG A 156 23.92 -6.92 10.47
C ARG A 156 23.37 -7.04 11.89
N HIS A 157 24.12 -6.58 12.90
CA HIS A 157 23.70 -6.60 14.32
C HIS A 157 22.27 -6.08 14.58
N PRO A 158 21.79 -5.01 13.90
CA PRO A 158 20.42 -4.54 14.09
C PRO A 158 19.32 -5.57 13.79
N HIS A 159 19.61 -6.62 13.01
CA HIS A 159 18.64 -7.68 12.68
C HIS A 159 18.28 -8.57 13.88
N LEU A 160 19.02 -8.52 14.99
CA LEU A 160 18.59 -9.17 16.25
C LEU A 160 17.24 -8.62 16.75
N TRP A 161 16.94 -7.36 16.41
CA TRP A 161 15.70 -6.70 16.80
C TRP A 161 14.56 -6.90 15.79
N THR A 162 14.74 -7.76 14.78
CA THR A 162 13.74 -7.99 13.72
C THR A 162 12.35 -8.31 14.29
N PRO A 163 12.17 -9.21 15.28
CA PRO A 163 10.83 -9.49 15.81
C PRO A 163 10.13 -8.24 16.39
N LEU A 164 10.85 -7.42 17.16
CA LEU A 164 10.29 -6.21 17.75
C LEU A 164 10.04 -5.11 16.70
N ARG A 165 10.98 -4.94 15.76
CA ARG A 165 10.82 -4.02 14.63
C ARG A 165 9.64 -4.40 13.76
N ASN A 166 9.40 -5.69 13.60
CA ASN A 166 8.29 -6.21 12.83
C ASN A 166 6.94 -5.90 13.51
N LEU A 167 6.84 -6.08 14.83
CA LEU A 167 5.63 -5.70 15.57
C LEU A 167 5.39 -4.18 15.52
N LEU A 168 6.45 -3.37 15.62
CA LEU A 168 6.34 -1.92 15.48
C LEU A 168 5.87 -1.56 14.07
N LEU A 169 6.50 -2.13 13.03
CA LEU A 169 6.12 -1.93 11.64
C LEU A 169 4.66 -2.34 11.41
N ALA A 170 4.20 -3.46 11.95
CA ALA A 170 2.80 -3.88 11.85
C ALA A 170 1.84 -2.89 12.50
N ALA A 171 2.19 -2.35 13.68
CA ALA A 171 1.36 -1.37 14.38
C ALA A 171 1.33 0.00 13.68
N THR A 172 2.41 0.37 12.98
CA THR A 172 2.58 1.68 12.33
C THR A 172 2.76 1.55 10.81
N PHE A 173 2.17 0.53 10.19
CA PHE A 173 2.52 0.11 8.82
C PHE A 173 2.40 1.22 7.79
N GLU A 174 1.40 2.10 7.96
CA GLU A 174 1.25 3.27 7.10
C GLU A 174 2.46 4.20 7.06
N TRP A 175 3.21 4.30 8.16
CA TRP A 175 4.43 5.08 8.22
C TRP A 175 5.57 4.40 7.50
N GLY A 176 5.62 3.06 7.54
CA GLY A 176 6.53 2.27 6.72
C GLY A 176 6.34 2.59 5.24
N ILE A 177 5.10 2.46 4.76
CA ILE A 177 4.71 2.81 3.38
C ILE A 177 5.05 4.27 3.04
N ALA A 178 4.70 5.21 3.92
CA ALA A 178 4.88 6.63 3.67
C ALA A 178 6.36 7.05 3.61
N LEU A 179 7.18 6.57 4.54
CA LEU A 179 8.62 6.85 4.56
C LEU A 179 9.33 6.15 3.39
N HIS A 180 8.85 4.97 3.01
CA HIS A 180 9.35 4.24 1.85
C HIS A 180 9.12 5.03 0.55
N GLY A 181 7.88 5.49 0.32
CA GLY A 181 7.53 6.33 -0.83
C GLY A 181 8.37 7.62 -0.90
N LEU A 182 8.47 8.37 0.21
CA LEU A 182 9.28 9.59 0.24
C LEU A 182 10.75 9.32 -0.07
N ARG A 183 11.30 8.20 0.42
CA ARG A 183 12.69 7.83 0.15
C ARG A 183 12.91 7.53 -1.33
N SER A 184 12.03 6.73 -1.93
CA SER A 184 12.10 6.40 -3.35
C SER A 184 12.12 7.65 -4.23
N GLU A 185 11.28 8.64 -3.91
CA GLU A 185 11.28 9.93 -4.59
C GLU A 185 12.55 10.75 -4.37
N ARG A 186 13.11 10.75 -3.14
CA ARG A 186 14.39 11.42 -2.88
C ARG A 186 15.55 10.81 -3.65
N ASP A 187 15.55 9.49 -3.79
CA ASP A 187 16.58 8.75 -4.53
C ASP A 187 16.43 8.96 -6.05
N ARG A 188 15.20 9.23 -6.53
CA ARG A 188 14.90 9.58 -7.93
C ARG A 188 15.29 11.01 -8.31
N VAL A 189 15.32 11.94 -7.35
CA VAL A 189 15.52 13.36 -7.61
C VAL A 189 16.94 13.80 -7.24
N ASP A 190 17.71 14.25 -8.23
CA ASP A 190 19.13 14.59 -8.05
C ASP A 190 19.38 15.98 -7.46
N THR A 191 18.38 16.87 -7.50
CA THR A 191 18.53 18.24 -7.01
C THR A 191 18.01 18.42 -5.59
N PRO A 192 18.71 19.17 -4.72
CA PRO A 192 18.21 19.50 -3.39
C PRO A 192 16.83 20.19 -3.44
N ALA A 193 16.62 21.08 -4.41
CA ALA A 193 15.37 21.80 -4.59
C ALA A 193 14.19 20.85 -4.87
N GLY A 194 14.38 19.86 -5.75
CA GLY A 194 13.35 18.87 -6.05
C GLY A 194 13.05 17.96 -4.86
N ARG A 195 14.08 17.51 -4.12
CA ARG A 195 13.88 16.74 -2.87
C ARG A 195 13.03 17.51 -1.85
N SER A 196 13.29 18.80 -1.69
CA SER A 196 12.50 19.67 -0.81
C SER A 196 11.06 19.88 -1.30
N VAL A 197 10.77 19.75 -2.60
CA VAL A 197 9.37 19.75 -3.09
C VAL A 197 8.64 18.50 -2.59
N GLU A 198 9.25 17.32 -2.76
CA GLU A 198 8.65 16.04 -2.35
C GLU A 198 8.47 15.93 -0.83
N GLU A 199 9.44 16.44 -0.06
CA GLU A 199 9.30 16.56 1.40
C GLU A 199 8.13 17.46 1.80
N ARG A 200 7.98 18.63 1.17
CA ARG A 200 6.86 19.54 1.46
C ARG A 200 5.52 18.90 1.15
N ARG A 201 5.41 18.17 0.03
CA ARG A 201 4.19 17.42 -0.33
C ARG A 201 3.88 16.35 0.72
N PHE A 202 4.88 15.56 1.10
CA PHE A 202 4.79 14.56 2.16
C PHE A 202 4.34 15.16 3.49
N PHE A 203 5.02 16.18 4.01
CA PHE A 203 4.66 16.80 5.28
C PHE A 203 3.29 17.49 5.22
N GLY A 204 2.91 18.06 4.08
CA GLY A 204 1.57 18.58 3.84
C GLY A 204 0.49 17.50 3.88
N LYS A 205 0.77 16.29 3.40
CA LYS A 205 -0.11 15.12 3.50
C LYS A 205 -0.21 14.63 4.95
N VAL A 206 0.93 14.44 5.61
CA VAL A 206 1.01 14.04 7.03
C VAL A 206 0.22 15.00 7.91
N ALA A 207 0.44 16.31 7.76
CA ALA A 207 -0.24 17.32 8.56
C ALA A 207 -1.77 17.27 8.35
N ARG A 208 -2.24 17.13 7.11
CA ARG A 208 -3.67 16.98 6.80
C ARG A 208 -4.25 15.73 7.44
N GLN A 209 -3.57 14.59 7.33
CA GLN A 209 -4.06 13.32 7.87
C GLN A 209 -4.11 13.33 9.41
N LEU A 210 -3.04 13.81 10.06
CA LEU A 210 -2.99 13.89 11.52
C LEU A 210 -3.99 14.91 12.08
N SER A 211 -4.12 16.06 11.42
CA SER A 211 -5.11 17.08 11.82
C SER A 211 -6.53 16.52 11.69
N LYS A 212 -6.84 15.82 10.60
CA LYS A 212 -8.16 15.19 10.40
C LYS A 212 -8.47 14.18 11.50
N ASP A 213 -7.62 13.16 11.66
CA ASP A 213 -7.93 12.00 12.51
C ASP A 213 -7.74 12.27 14.02
N TYR A 214 -6.81 13.15 14.40
CA TYR A 214 -6.45 13.33 15.82
C TYR A 214 -6.84 14.69 16.40
N VAL A 215 -7.26 15.65 15.57
CA VAL A 215 -7.67 16.98 16.02
C VAL A 215 -9.11 17.30 15.63
N LEU A 216 -9.40 17.40 14.33
CA LEU A 216 -10.69 17.86 13.81
C LEU A 216 -11.82 16.90 14.18
N LEU A 217 -11.70 15.61 13.83
CA LEU A 217 -12.73 14.62 14.11
C LEU A 217 -13.00 14.45 15.62
N PRO A 218 -11.98 14.34 16.50
CA PRO A 218 -12.20 14.39 17.93
C PRO A 218 -12.86 15.69 18.42
N ALA A 219 -12.44 16.85 17.92
CA ALA A 219 -13.01 18.14 18.32
C ALA A 219 -14.51 18.26 17.98
N LEU A 220 -14.94 17.72 16.84
CA LEU A 220 -16.35 17.66 16.44
C LEU A 220 -17.23 16.88 17.43
N SER A 221 -16.65 15.96 18.21
CA SER A 221 -17.34 15.23 19.28
C SER A 221 -17.45 15.99 20.61
N LEU A 222 -16.99 17.25 20.66
CA LEU A 222 -17.10 18.16 21.81
C LEU A 222 -16.62 17.50 23.12
N ARG A 223 -17.51 17.40 24.12
CA ARG A 223 -17.22 16.80 25.45
C ARG A 223 -16.80 15.33 25.36
N ARG A 224 -17.01 14.66 24.23
CA ARG A 224 -16.66 13.25 23.98
C ARG A 224 -15.43 13.07 23.10
N TRP A 225 -14.64 14.12 22.87
CA TRP A 225 -13.44 14.07 22.01
C TRP A 225 -12.50 12.89 22.35
N ARG A 226 -12.30 12.56 23.63
CA ARG A 226 -11.45 11.44 24.06
C ARG A 226 -11.92 10.09 23.50
N ARG A 227 -13.23 9.91 23.39
CA ARG A 227 -13.85 8.68 22.89
C ARG A 227 -13.62 8.53 21.39
N THR A 228 -13.78 9.62 20.64
CA THR A 228 -13.50 9.66 19.21
C THR A 228 -12.02 9.53 18.92
N LEU A 229 -11.16 10.18 19.71
CA LEU A 229 -9.71 10.04 19.59
C LEU A 229 -9.29 8.58 19.79
N ALA A 230 -9.75 7.94 20.87
CA ALA A 230 -9.47 6.54 21.13
C ALA A 230 -9.97 5.63 19.99
N ALA A 231 -11.18 5.87 19.49
CA ALA A 231 -11.73 5.09 18.37
C ALA A 231 -10.91 5.27 17.09
N ASN A 232 -10.48 6.49 16.76
CA ASN A 232 -9.64 6.76 15.59
C ASN A 232 -8.26 6.09 15.70
N VAL A 233 -7.62 6.17 16.88
CA VAL A 233 -6.35 5.48 17.14
C VAL A 233 -6.52 3.96 16.98
N THR A 234 -7.56 3.38 17.60
CA THR A 234 -7.83 1.94 17.51
C THR A 234 -8.15 1.52 16.08
N ALA A 235 -8.96 2.28 15.34
CA ALA A 235 -9.30 1.95 13.97
C ALA A 235 -8.09 2.04 13.02
N ASN A 236 -7.22 3.05 13.18
CA ASN A 236 -5.98 3.14 12.42
C ASN A 236 -5.01 2.00 12.76
N LEU A 237 -4.89 1.62 14.04
CA LEU A 237 -4.09 0.46 14.45
C LEU A 237 -4.62 -0.84 13.81
N LEU A 238 -5.92 -1.09 13.89
CA LEU A 238 -6.52 -2.30 13.31
C LEU A 238 -6.34 -2.34 11.78
N ARG A 239 -6.50 -1.20 11.11
CA ARG A 239 -6.21 -1.08 9.68
C ARG A 239 -4.74 -1.35 9.38
N ASN A 240 -3.79 -0.78 10.15
CA ASN A 240 -2.36 -1.04 9.95
C ASN A 240 -2.04 -2.54 10.08
N LEU A 241 -2.57 -3.21 11.11
CA LEU A 241 -2.38 -4.65 11.29
C LEU A 241 -2.98 -5.46 10.14
N TRP A 242 -4.20 -5.12 9.70
CA TRP A 242 -4.85 -5.77 8.56
C TRP A 242 -4.01 -5.64 7.28
N VAL A 243 -3.61 -4.41 6.95
CA VAL A 243 -2.83 -4.11 5.73
C VAL A 243 -1.46 -4.78 5.81
N TYR A 244 -0.80 -4.73 6.97
CA TYR A 244 0.47 -5.42 7.20
C TYR A 244 0.34 -6.93 6.97
N VAL A 245 -0.71 -7.58 7.49
CA VAL A 245 -0.90 -9.03 7.30
C VAL A 245 -1.12 -9.36 5.82
N ASN A 246 -1.95 -8.59 5.11
CA ASN A 246 -2.22 -8.84 3.69
C ASN A 246 -0.98 -8.64 2.82
N ILE A 247 -0.24 -7.56 3.08
CA ILE A 247 0.94 -7.20 2.27
C ILE A 247 2.13 -8.04 2.71
N ILE A 248 2.65 -7.87 3.93
CA ILE A 248 3.93 -8.50 4.32
C ILE A 248 3.83 -10.03 4.40
N CYS A 249 2.77 -10.58 5.00
CA CYS A 249 2.66 -12.04 5.13
C CYS A 249 2.28 -12.73 3.82
N GLY A 250 1.64 -12.02 2.88
CA GLY A 250 1.37 -12.53 1.54
C GLY A 250 2.54 -12.37 0.57
N HIS A 251 3.37 -11.34 0.77
CA HIS A 251 4.39 -10.92 -0.19
C HIS A 251 5.72 -11.66 -0.06
N ILE A 252 6.07 -12.14 1.15
CA ILE A 252 7.36 -12.79 1.40
C ILE A 252 7.16 -14.21 1.94
N PRO A 253 6.58 -15.12 1.15
CA PRO A 253 6.41 -16.50 1.55
C PRO A 253 7.76 -17.23 1.56
N ASP A 254 7.84 -18.28 2.37
CA ASP A 254 8.99 -19.20 2.34
C ASP A 254 9.10 -19.86 0.96
N GLY A 255 10.32 -20.00 0.47
CA GLY A 255 10.61 -20.52 -0.88
C GLY A 255 10.46 -19.50 -2.03
N ALA A 256 10.17 -18.22 -1.75
CA ALA A 256 10.24 -17.18 -2.77
C ALA A 256 11.70 -16.99 -3.25
N GLU A 257 11.90 -17.01 -4.57
CA GLU A 257 13.21 -16.77 -5.17
C GLU A 257 13.56 -15.28 -5.14
N THR A 258 14.85 -14.99 -4.97
CA THR A 258 15.39 -13.62 -5.07
C THR A 258 16.46 -13.56 -6.14
N PHE A 259 16.60 -12.41 -6.78
CA PHE A 259 17.45 -12.22 -7.96
C PHE A 259 18.54 -11.18 -7.69
N ASP A 260 19.71 -11.39 -8.28
CA ASP A 260 20.79 -10.41 -8.28
C ASP A 260 20.52 -9.33 -9.34
N PRO A 261 20.86 -8.05 -9.13
CA PRO A 261 20.72 -7.01 -10.15
C PRO A 261 21.33 -7.33 -11.52
N ALA A 262 22.32 -8.23 -11.59
CA ALA A 262 22.89 -8.69 -12.85
C ALA A 262 21.86 -9.27 -13.83
N VAL A 263 20.73 -9.81 -13.35
CA VAL A 263 19.68 -10.36 -14.23
C VAL A 263 19.02 -9.30 -15.12
N LEU A 264 19.12 -8.02 -14.74
CA LEU A 264 18.55 -6.90 -15.48
C LEU A 264 19.40 -6.53 -16.71
N GLU A 265 20.64 -7.03 -16.81
CA GLU A 265 21.51 -6.74 -17.95
C GLU A 265 20.97 -7.39 -19.23
N GLY A 266 20.57 -6.56 -20.20
CA GLY A 266 20.03 -7.03 -21.47
C GLY A 266 18.53 -7.31 -21.47
N GLU A 267 17.81 -7.01 -20.38
CA GLU A 267 16.35 -6.97 -20.40
C GLU A 267 15.85 -5.92 -21.39
N THR A 268 14.82 -6.29 -22.17
CA THR A 268 14.33 -5.48 -23.29
C THR A 268 12.95 -4.88 -23.04
N LYS A 269 12.24 -5.34 -22.01
CA LYS A 269 10.89 -4.91 -21.63
C LYS A 269 10.71 -5.05 -20.13
#